data_AF-A0A8S3JHP7-F1
#
_entry.id   AF-A0A8S3JHP7-F1
#
_cell.length_a   1.000
_cell.length_b   1.000
_cell.length_c   1.000
_cell.angle_alpha   90.00
_cell.angle_beta   90.00
_cell.angle_gamma   90.00
#
_symmetry.space_group_name_H-M   'P 1'
#
loop_
_entity.id
_entity.type
_entity.pdbx_description
1 polymer ?
#
loop_
_entity_poly.entity_id
_entity_poly.type
_entity_poly.pdbx_seq_one_letter_code
_entity_poly.pdbx_strand_id
1 'polypeptide(L)'
;IEQIRSVIAADADNDIDSLFSSIMSELRFDVVSSSGQTYELIRDGSNIPITVENFKQYCKYYRQYRLNEFNRQIDFVRQGLHNIVPCYYLSLFTANELEEATCGKDRIDIELLQRNVCYGGCYSEESPPIQRFWKVLNEMFNEDQKKALLIFAWGRSTLPIRDEDFEMKFCISEFDIYDGEVDKTLPSKYI
;
A
#
# COMPACT_ATOMS: atom_id res chain seq x y z
N ILE A 1 7.95 7.46 -16.44
CA ILE A 1 6.69 6.67 -16.35
C ILE A 1 5.60 7.29 -17.21
N GLU A 2 5.45 8.62 -17.21
CA GLU A 2 4.44 9.29 -18.06
C GLU A 2 4.60 9.04 -19.56
N GLN A 3 5.82 9.07 -20.10
CA GLN A 3 6.07 8.81 -21.53
C GLN A 3 5.73 7.38 -21.98
N ILE A 4 5.63 6.41 -21.06
CA ILE A 4 5.27 5.02 -21.38
C ILE A 4 3.75 4.83 -21.32
N ARG A 5 3.04 5.64 -20.53
CA ARG A 5 1.58 5.57 -20.38
C ARG A 5 0.83 6.16 -21.57
N SER A 6 1.38 7.17 -22.24
CA SER A 6 0.78 7.78 -23.44
C SER A 6 0.66 6.81 -24.62
N VAL A 7 1.50 5.79 -24.67
CA VAL A 7 1.56 4.80 -25.76
C VAL A 7 0.43 3.77 -25.71
N ILE A 8 -0.12 3.48 -24.52
CA ILE A 8 -1.17 2.47 -24.35
C ILE A 8 -2.55 3.01 -24.80
N ALA A 9 -2.70 4.33 -24.94
CA ALA A 9 -3.95 4.99 -25.31
C ALA A 9 -4.10 5.29 -26.82
N ALA A 10 -3.09 4.99 -27.64
CA ALA A 10 -3.14 5.24 -29.09
C ALA A 10 -3.62 3.97 -29.82
N ASP A 11 -4.84 4.02 -30.37
CA ASP A 11 -5.44 2.90 -31.09
C ASP A 11 -5.10 2.95 -32.59
N ALA A 12 -4.70 1.76 -33.07
CA ALA A 12 -4.79 1.18 -34.43
C ALA A 12 -4.19 1.89 -35.68
N ASP A 13 -3.06 1.31 -36.11
CA ASP A 13 -2.85 0.70 -37.45
C ASP A 13 -2.10 1.44 -38.58
N ASN A 14 -1.35 2.51 -38.30
CA ASN A 14 -0.19 2.91 -39.13
C ASN A 14 0.73 3.96 -38.47
N ASP A 15 0.30 4.54 -37.35
CA ASP A 15 1.02 5.64 -36.68
C ASP A 15 1.83 5.20 -35.46
N ILE A 16 1.63 3.95 -35.01
CA ILE A 16 2.32 3.40 -33.83
C ILE A 16 3.82 3.26 -34.14
N ASP A 17 4.20 2.71 -35.28
CA ASP A 17 5.62 2.50 -35.62
C ASP A 17 6.38 3.83 -35.81
N SER A 18 5.71 4.84 -36.38
CA SER A 18 6.25 6.19 -36.53
C SER A 18 6.44 6.88 -35.16
N LEU A 19 5.42 6.80 -34.30
CA LEU A 19 5.46 7.34 -32.94
C LEU A 19 6.51 6.64 -32.07
N PHE A 20 6.57 5.30 -32.14
CA PHE A 20 7.58 4.50 -31.47
C PHE A 20 8.98 4.88 -31.95
N SER A 21 9.20 4.97 -33.27
CA SER A 21 10.50 5.36 -33.84
C SER A 21 10.92 6.78 -33.39
N SER A 22 9.98 7.73 -33.38
CA SER A 22 10.22 9.09 -32.88
C SER A 22 10.66 9.10 -31.41
N ILE A 23 9.95 8.37 -30.55
CA ILE A 23 10.29 8.26 -29.12
C ILE A 23 11.65 7.56 -28.92
N MET A 24 11.91 6.47 -29.65
CA MET A 24 13.18 5.73 -29.52
C MET A 24 14.38 6.54 -30.02
N SER A 25 14.18 7.45 -30.98
CA SER A 25 15.25 8.28 -31.55
C SER A 25 15.89 9.23 -30.53
N GLU A 26 15.17 9.61 -29.48
CA GLU A 26 15.68 10.44 -28.38
C GLU A 26 16.34 9.62 -27.28
N LEU A 27 16.09 8.31 -27.22
CA LEU A 27 16.64 7.45 -26.18
C LEU A 27 18.01 6.90 -26.56
N ARG A 28 18.85 6.74 -25.54
CA ARG A 28 20.18 6.14 -25.61
C ARG A 28 20.27 5.02 -24.58
N PHE A 29 21.33 4.22 -24.63
CA PHE A 29 21.62 3.24 -23.58
C PHE A 29 22.22 3.89 -22.34
N ASP A 30 21.58 4.94 -21.84
CA ASP A 30 21.88 5.59 -20.58
C ASP A 30 20.60 5.89 -19.80
N VAL A 31 20.77 6.29 -18.55
CA VAL A 31 19.66 6.61 -17.65
C VAL A 31 20.09 7.69 -16.68
N VAL A 32 19.20 8.65 -16.46
CA VAL A 32 19.37 9.63 -15.39
C VAL A 32 18.90 9.01 -14.08
N SER A 33 19.85 8.90 -13.15
CA SER A 33 19.61 8.44 -11.79
C SER A 33 18.72 9.39 -10.99
N SER A 34 18.18 8.94 -9.87
CA SER A 34 17.41 9.78 -8.94
C SER A 34 18.24 10.92 -8.32
N SER A 35 19.58 10.87 -8.39
CA SER A 35 20.46 11.96 -8.01
C SER A 35 20.77 12.94 -9.16
N GLY A 36 20.19 12.73 -10.34
CA GLY A 36 20.41 13.56 -11.53
C GLY A 36 21.67 13.23 -12.32
N GLN A 37 22.43 12.20 -11.93
CA GLN A 37 23.62 11.76 -12.66
C GLN A 37 23.26 10.78 -13.78
N THR A 38 23.86 10.92 -14.95
CA THR A 38 23.71 9.98 -16.07
C THR A 38 24.58 8.75 -15.88
N TYR A 39 24.00 7.57 -16.06
CA TYR A 39 24.68 6.29 -15.98
C TYR A 39 24.50 5.52 -17.29
N GLU A 40 25.59 5.03 -17.88
CA GLU A 40 25.53 4.22 -19.09
C GLU A 40 25.13 2.78 -18.76
N LEU A 41 24.05 2.30 -19.39
CA LEU A 41 23.52 0.94 -19.22
C LEU A 41 24.42 -0.15 -19.84
N ILE A 42 25.16 0.24 -20.89
CA ILE A 42 26.21 -0.55 -21.54
C ILE A 42 27.41 0.35 -21.78
N ARG A 43 28.57 -0.24 -22.09
CA ARG A 43 29.76 0.54 -22.44
C ARG A 43 29.48 1.46 -23.63
N ASP A 44 29.77 2.75 -23.48
CA ASP A 44 29.54 3.78 -24.51
C ASP A 44 28.04 3.94 -24.85
N GLY A 45 27.17 3.60 -23.90
CA GLY A 45 25.73 3.55 -24.09
C GLY A 45 25.10 4.90 -24.40
N SER A 46 25.67 6.01 -23.92
CA SER A 46 25.20 7.36 -24.25
C SER A 46 25.32 7.70 -25.74
N ASN A 47 26.20 7.02 -26.47
CA ASN A 47 26.39 7.22 -27.90
C ASN A 47 25.57 6.25 -28.77
N ILE A 48 24.87 5.29 -28.16
CA ILE A 48 24.15 4.23 -28.89
C ILE A 48 22.65 4.57 -28.91
N PRO A 49 22.07 4.93 -30.08
CA PRO A 49 20.63 5.17 -30.22
C PRO A 49 19.83 3.87 -30.07
N ILE A 50 18.64 4.00 -29.51
CA ILE A 50 17.70 2.89 -29.41
C ILE A 50 17.00 2.70 -30.75
N THR A 51 16.90 1.44 -31.17
CA THR A 51 16.17 1.00 -32.36
C THR A 51 15.17 -0.08 -31.96
N VAL A 52 14.24 -0.42 -32.85
CA VAL A 52 13.23 -1.46 -32.59
C VAL A 52 13.88 -2.80 -32.24
N GLU A 53 15.00 -3.12 -32.89
CA GLU A 53 15.74 -4.38 -32.69
C GLU A 53 16.43 -4.44 -31.33
N ASN A 54 16.98 -3.30 -30.85
CA ASN A 54 17.75 -3.25 -29.60
C ASN A 54 16.89 -2.83 -28.38
N PHE A 55 15.65 -2.38 -28.60
CA PHE A 55 14.75 -1.89 -27.56
C PHE A 55 14.52 -2.90 -26.44
N LYS A 56 14.35 -4.18 -26.77
CA LYS A 56 14.17 -5.24 -25.77
C LYS A 56 15.39 -5.36 -24.85
N GLN A 57 16.59 -5.17 -25.40
CA GLN A 57 17.83 -5.20 -24.65
C GLN A 57 17.95 -3.97 -23.75
N TYR A 58 17.60 -2.78 -24.26
CA TYR A 58 17.51 -1.57 -23.46
C TYR A 58 16.56 -1.74 -22.28
N CYS A 59 15.32 -2.20 -22.51
CA CYS A 59 14.34 -2.43 -21.44
C CYS A 59 14.87 -3.36 -20.35
N LYS A 60 15.60 -4.42 -20.74
CA LYS A 60 16.23 -5.34 -19.78
C LYS A 60 17.26 -4.62 -18.91
N TYR A 61 18.20 -3.90 -19.51
CA TYR A 61 19.25 -3.19 -18.76
C TYR A 61 18.71 -2.02 -17.95
N TYR A 62 17.77 -1.26 -18.52
CA TYR A 62 17.09 -0.17 -17.83
C TYR A 62 16.37 -0.68 -16.57
N ARG A 63 15.63 -1.80 -16.69
CA ARG A 63 14.96 -2.44 -15.54
C ARG A 63 15.99 -2.91 -14.51
N GLN A 64 17.07 -3.55 -14.94
CA GLN A 64 18.12 -4.01 -14.05
C GLN A 64 18.76 -2.84 -13.30
N TYR A 65 19.05 -1.73 -13.98
CA TYR A 65 19.56 -0.53 -13.33
C TYR A 65 18.57 0.00 -12.29
N ARG A 66 17.30 0.21 -12.67
CA ARG A 66 16.28 0.77 -11.76
C ARG A 66 16.03 -0.09 -10.53
N LEU A 67 16.12 -1.41 -10.63
CA LEU A 67 16.00 -2.31 -9.48
C LEU A 67 17.20 -2.22 -8.53
N ASN A 68 18.38 -1.86 -9.05
CA ASN A 68 19.64 -1.84 -8.29
C ASN A 68 20.12 -0.42 -7.93
N GLU A 69 19.39 0.60 -8.35
CA GLU A 69 19.75 2.02 -8.20
C GLU A 69 20.02 2.41 -6.75
N PHE A 70 19.31 1.78 -5.81
CA PHE A 70 19.41 2.07 -4.37
C PHE A 70 20.12 0.98 -3.57
N ASN A 71 20.85 0.06 -4.21
CA ASN A 71 21.47 -1.07 -3.52
C ASN A 71 22.35 -0.65 -2.34
N ARG A 72 23.11 0.45 -2.50
CA ARG A 72 23.96 0.96 -1.42
C ARG A 72 23.13 1.39 -0.20
N GLN A 73 22.03 2.10 -0.42
CA GLN A 73 21.13 2.57 0.63
C GLN A 73 20.41 1.38 1.27
N ILE A 74 19.94 0.44 0.46
CA ILE A 74 19.30 -0.80 0.90
C ILE A 74 20.26 -1.63 1.75
N ASP A 75 21.54 -1.70 1.42
CA ASP A 75 22.54 -2.41 2.22
C ASP A 75 22.74 -1.81 3.61
N PHE A 76 22.67 -0.48 3.76
CA PHE A 76 22.71 0.15 5.09
C PHE A 76 21.43 -0.13 5.88
N VAL A 77 20.27 -0.10 5.24
CA VAL A 77 18.99 -0.48 5.88
C VAL A 77 19.04 -1.94 6.33
N ARG A 78 19.54 -2.84 5.48
CA ARG A 78 19.71 -4.27 5.77
C ARG A 78 20.65 -4.50 6.96
N GLN A 79 21.76 -3.76 7.04
CA GLN A 79 22.68 -3.81 8.18
C GLN A 79 22.02 -3.32 9.48
N GLY A 80 21.28 -2.22 9.42
CA GLY A 80 20.53 -1.71 10.56
C GLY A 80 19.48 -2.71 11.06
N LEU A 81 18.74 -3.31 10.13
CA LEU A 81 17.74 -4.32 10.44
C LEU A 81 18.36 -5.60 11.02
N HIS A 82 19.49 -6.05 10.48
CA HIS A 82 20.22 -7.22 10.98
C HIS A 82 20.65 -7.09 12.45
N ASN A 83 20.90 -5.86 12.93
CA ASN A 83 21.26 -5.61 14.33
C ASN A 83 20.10 -5.83 15.30
N ILE A 84 18.86 -5.79 14.82
CA ILE A 84 17.64 -5.98 15.62
C ILE A 84 17.11 -7.40 15.42
N VAL A 85 16.97 -7.82 14.16
CA VAL A 85 16.46 -9.13 13.76
C VAL A 85 17.45 -9.78 12.80
N PRO A 86 18.02 -10.96 13.12
CA PRO A 86 18.93 -11.66 12.21
C PRO A 86 18.28 -11.91 10.84
N CYS A 87 19.00 -11.59 9.75
CA CYS A 87 18.48 -11.66 8.38
C CYS A 87 18.00 -13.06 7.96
N TYR A 88 18.50 -14.13 8.61
CA TYR A 88 18.03 -15.48 8.34
C TYR A 88 16.52 -15.63 8.61
N TYR A 89 15.98 -14.99 9.66
CA TYR A 89 14.54 -15.03 9.93
C TYR A 89 13.74 -14.28 8.87
N LEU A 90 14.26 -13.15 8.40
CA LEU A 90 13.63 -12.36 7.33
C LEU A 90 13.58 -13.14 6.01
N SER A 91 14.54 -14.04 5.77
CA SER A 91 14.56 -14.88 4.57
C SER A 91 13.47 -15.97 4.55
N LEU A 92 12.78 -16.18 5.68
CA LEU A 92 11.63 -17.09 5.75
C LEU A 92 10.33 -16.44 5.23
N PHE A 93 10.29 -15.11 5.16
CA PHE A 93 9.12 -14.37 4.70
C PHE A 93 9.20 -14.08 3.20
N THR A 94 8.04 -14.13 2.55
CA THR A 94 7.86 -13.45 1.27
C THR A 94 7.80 -11.92 1.47
N ALA A 95 7.99 -11.16 0.39
CA ALA A 95 7.91 -9.69 0.46
C ALA A 95 6.56 -9.20 1.04
N ASN A 96 5.46 -9.84 0.65
CA ASN A 96 4.12 -9.49 1.12
C ASN A 96 3.93 -9.85 2.60
N GLU A 97 4.41 -10.99 3.07
CA GLU A 97 4.27 -11.37 4.47
C GLU A 97 5.12 -10.49 5.39
N LEU A 98 6.32 -10.06 4.93
CA LEU A 98 7.15 -9.12 5.67
C LEU A 98 6.48 -7.73 5.77
N GLU A 99 5.84 -7.30 4.68
CA GLU A 99 5.03 -6.08 4.67
C GLU A 99 3.85 -6.19 5.65
N GLU A 100 3.07 -7.27 5.59
CA GLU A 100 1.94 -7.49 6.51
C GLU A 100 2.39 -7.57 7.97
N ALA A 101 3.53 -8.20 8.25
CA ALA A 101 4.08 -8.29 9.61
C ALA A 101 4.56 -6.94 10.16
N THR A 102 5.02 -6.04 9.29
CA THR A 102 5.57 -4.74 9.69
C THR A 102 4.52 -3.62 9.69
N CYS A 103 3.70 -3.57 8.63
CA CYS A 103 2.73 -2.52 8.37
C CYS A 103 1.31 -2.92 8.79
N GLY A 104 1.05 -4.21 9.03
CA GLY A 104 -0.29 -4.76 9.20
C GLY A 104 -0.98 -5.06 7.86
N LYS A 105 -2.17 -5.67 7.92
CA LYS A 105 -2.96 -5.94 6.73
C LYS A 105 -3.53 -4.65 6.13
N ASP A 106 -3.47 -4.52 4.81
CA ASP A 106 -4.02 -3.37 4.10
C ASP A 106 -5.56 -3.32 4.15
N ARG A 107 -6.21 -4.49 4.26
CA ARG A 107 -7.67 -4.61 4.37
C ARG A 107 -8.12 -4.88 5.80
N ILE A 108 -9.21 -4.23 6.19
CA ILE A 108 -9.79 -4.42 7.51
C ILE A 108 -10.68 -5.66 7.51
N ASP A 109 -10.25 -6.67 8.26
CA ASP A 109 -11.01 -7.89 8.50
C ASP A 109 -12.13 -7.61 9.53
N ILE A 110 -13.35 -7.43 9.03
CA ILE A 110 -14.52 -7.10 9.85
C ILE A 110 -14.92 -8.29 10.74
N GLU A 111 -14.74 -9.52 10.27
CA GLU A 111 -15.06 -10.71 11.07
C GLU A 111 -14.12 -10.82 12.27
N LEU A 112 -12.83 -10.56 12.07
CA LEU A 112 -11.86 -10.48 13.15
C LEU A 112 -12.20 -9.37 14.16
N LEU A 113 -12.60 -8.19 13.66
CA LEU A 113 -13.00 -7.08 14.52
C LEU A 113 -14.28 -7.39 15.32
N GLN A 114 -15.28 -8.02 14.69
CA GLN A 114 -16.53 -8.45 15.35
C GLN A 114 -16.27 -9.48 16.45
N ARG A 115 -15.34 -10.41 16.26
CA ARG A 115 -14.96 -11.38 17.29
C ARG A 115 -14.27 -10.73 18.50
N ASN A 116 -13.66 -9.57 18.31
CA ASN A 116 -12.91 -8.84 19.33
C ASN A 116 -13.59 -7.53 19.78
N VAL A 117 -14.92 -7.45 19.63
CA VAL A 117 -15.75 -6.35 20.14
C VAL A 117 -16.25 -6.65 21.56
N CYS A 118 -16.40 -5.61 22.36
CA CYS A 118 -17.16 -5.59 23.59
C CYS A 118 -18.36 -4.68 23.42
N TYR A 119 -19.52 -5.14 23.87
CA TYR A 119 -20.72 -4.30 23.97
C TYR A 119 -20.88 -3.83 25.41
N GLY A 120 -20.92 -2.52 25.62
CA GLY A 120 -21.10 -1.89 26.92
C GLY A 120 -22.52 -1.38 27.14
N GLY A 121 -22.93 -1.25 28.40
CA GLY A 121 -24.28 -0.80 28.76
C GLY A 121 -25.35 -1.85 28.44
N CYS A 122 -26.45 -1.42 27.79
CA CYS A 122 -27.56 -2.29 27.42
C CYS A 122 -27.39 -2.96 26.04
N TYR A 123 -26.29 -2.70 25.34
CA TYR A 123 -26.08 -3.27 24.02
C TYR A 123 -25.61 -4.73 24.06
N SER A 124 -26.12 -5.49 23.10
CA SER A 124 -25.73 -6.85 22.77
C SER A 124 -25.55 -6.98 21.27
N GLU A 125 -24.99 -8.09 20.81
CA GLU A 125 -24.84 -8.37 19.37
C GLU A 125 -26.18 -8.36 18.61
N GLU A 126 -27.27 -8.72 19.29
CA GLU A 126 -28.62 -8.75 18.74
C GLU A 126 -29.30 -7.37 18.73
N SER A 127 -28.72 -6.36 19.37
CA SER A 127 -29.31 -5.03 19.46
C SER A 127 -29.42 -4.39 18.06
N PRO A 128 -30.60 -3.85 17.67
CA PRO A 128 -30.79 -3.28 16.33
C PRO A 128 -29.76 -2.20 15.93
N PRO A 129 -29.30 -1.29 16.82
CA PRO A 129 -28.25 -0.34 16.48
C PRO A 129 -26.92 -1.00 16.11
N ILE A 130 -26.56 -2.08 16.80
CA ILE A 130 -25.32 -2.84 16.58
C ILE A 130 -25.36 -3.56 15.23
N GLN A 131 -26.46 -4.23 14.92
CA GLN A 131 -26.64 -4.89 13.62
C GLN A 131 -26.57 -3.89 12.45
N ARG A 132 -27.15 -2.70 12.62
CA ARG A 132 -27.06 -1.62 11.61
C ARG A 132 -25.63 -1.11 11.46
N PHE A 133 -24.91 -0.90 12.57
CA PHE A 133 -23.52 -0.48 12.55
C PHE A 133 -22.66 -1.42 11.71
N TRP A 134 -22.74 -2.73 11.99
CA TRP A 134 -21.99 -3.74 11.25
C TRP A 134 -22.41 -3.85 9.79
N LYS A 135 -23.72 -3.74 9.51
CA LYS A 135 -24.23 -3.73 8.14
C LYS A 135 -23.65 -2.57 7.32
N VAL A 136 -23.65 -1.35 7.88
CA VAL A 136 -23.09 -0.17 7.22
C VAL A 136 -21.58 -0.34 7.00
N LEU A 137 -20.87 -0.84 8.01
CA LEU A 137 -19.42 -1.04 7.91
C LEU A 137 -19.04 -2.08 6.84
N ASN A 138 -19.84 -3.13 6.67
CA ASN A 138 -19.57 -4.19 5.70
C ASN A 138 -20.04 -3.85 4.28
N GLU A 139 -21.23 -3.26 4.14
CA GLU A 139 -21.87 -3.05 2.83
C GLU A 139 -21.61 -1.66 2.22
N MET A 140 -21.40 -0.63 3.06
CA MET A 140 -21.37 0.76 2.58
C MET A 140 -19.98 1.41 2.63
N PHE A 141 -19.11 0.98 3.55
CA PHE A 141 -17.80 1.61 3.74
C PHE A 141 -16.74 1.01 2.81
N ASN A 142 -15.97 1.89 2.16
CA ASN A 142 -14.72 1.49 1.50
C ASN A 142 -13.57 1.30 2.52
N GLU A 143 -12.44 0.74 2.10
CA GLU A 143 -11.33 0.44 3.02
C GLU A 143 -10.78 1.69 3.71
N ASP A 144 -10.69 2.84 3.01
CA ASP A 144 -10.22 4.09 3.61
C ASP A 144 -11.17 4.58 4.72
N GLN A 145 -12.49 4.43 4.52
CA GLN A 145 -13.49 4.78 5.53
C GLN A 145 -13.45 3.81 6.73
N LYS A 146 -13.20 2.52 6.51
CA LYS A 146 -12.99 1.54 7.60
C LYS A 146 -11.75 1.90 8.42
N LYS A 147 -10.64 2.24 7.75
CA LYS A 147 -9.41 2.72 8.41
C LYS A 147 -9.66 4.01 9.18
N ALA A 148 -10.42 4.96 8.61
CA ALA A 148 -10.77 6.21 9.28
C ALA A 148 -11.61 5.98 10.55
N LEU A 149 -12.53 5.02 10.53
CA LEU A 149 -13.29 4.61 11.70
C LEU A 149 -12.39 4.02 12.79
N LEU A 150 -11.44 3.15 12.43
CA LEU A 150 -10.48 2.59 13.37
C LEU A 150 -9.58 3.69 13.97
N ILE A 151 -9.14 4.66 13.18
CA ILE A 151 -8.38 5.81 13.69
C ILE A 151 -9.25 6.65 14.64
N PHE A 152 -10.53 6.85 14.29
CA PHE A 152 -11.46 7.58 15.14
C PHE A 152 -11.62 6.89 16.51
N ALA A 153 -11.91 5.59 16.53
CA ALA A 153 -12.23 4.85 17.75
C ALA A 153 -11.00 4.40 18.56
N TRP A 154 -9.90 4.04 17.89
CA TRP A 154 -8.73 3.39 18.49
C TRP A 154 -7.40 4.10 18.21
N GLY A 155 -7.39 5.13 17.37
CA GLY A 155 -6.15 5.84 17.00
C GLY A 155 -5.18 5.02 16.14
N ARG A 156 -5.61 3.86 15.63
CA ARG A 156 -4.80 2.99 14.77
C ARG A 156 -5.49 2.79 13.41
N SER A 157 -4.71 2.70 12.35
CA SER A 157 -5.22 2.46 10.99
C SER A 157 -5.31 0.98 10.60
N THR A 158 -4.83 0.07 11.45
CA THR A 158 -4.76 -1.36 11.17
C THR A 158 -5.24 -2.18 12.36
N LEU A 159 -5.72 -3.39 12.06
CA LEU A 159 -6.08 -4.38 13.07
C LEU A 159 -4.84 -5.18 13.49
N PRO A 160 -4.80 -5.68 14.74
CA PRO A 160 -3.91 -6.77 15.11
C PRO A 160 -4.10 -7.98 14.18
N ILE A 161 -3.04 -8.76 13.97
CA ILE A 161 -3.03 -9.83 12.97
C ILE A 161 -3.84 -11.04 13.46
N ARG A 162 -3.77 -11.34 14.76
CA ARG A 162 -4.40 -12.51 15.39
C ARG A 162 -5.29 -12.07 16.56
N ASP A 163 -6.25 -12.93 16.92
CA ASP A 163 -7.15 -12.69 18.07
C ASP A 163 -6.38 -12.43 19.38
N GLU A 164 -5.24 -13.10 19.58
CA GLU A 164 -4.40 -12.98 20.78
C GLU A 164 -3.70 -11.62 20.89
N ASP A 165 -3.55 -10.91 19.78
CA ASP A 165 -2.82 -9.64 19.71
C ASP A 165 -3.71 -8.43 20.10
N PHE A 166 -5.00 -8.67 20.42
CA PHE A 166 -5.93 -7.63 20.86
C PHE A 166 -5.74 -7.32 22.35
N GLU A 167 -4.76 -6.48 22.67
CA GLU A 167 -4.52 -5.98 24.04
C GLU A 167 -5.71 -5.15 24.59
N MET A 168 -6.40 -4.43 23.70
CA MET A 168 -7.60 -3.66 24.00
C MET A 168 -8.69 -4.00 23.00
N LYS A 169 -9.90 -4.27 23.50
CA LYS A 169 -11.08 -4.64 22.69
C LYS A 169 -11.81 -3.42 22.14
N PHE A 170 -12.52 -3.62 21.03
CA PHE A 170 -13.27 -2.56 20.36
C PHE A 170 -14.56 -2.41 21.15
N CYS A 171 -14.79 -1.30 21.83
CA CYS A 171 -15.96 -1.17 22.69
C CYS A 171 -17.02 -0.28 22.04
N ILE A 172 -18.25 -0.79 21.92
CA ILE A 172 -19.42 0.00 21.53
C ILE A 172 -20.36 0.04 22.72
N SER A 173 -20.66 1.23 23.24
CA SER A 173 -21.54 1.41 24.39
C SER A 173 -22.55 2.51 24.16
N GLU A 174 -23.60 2.51 24.98
CA GLU A 174 -24.50 3.66 25.10
C GLU A 174 -23.74 4.88 25.65
N PHE A 175 -24.24 6.06 25.33
CA PHE A 175 -23.69 7.31 25.82
C PHE A 175 -24.46 7.73 27.08
N ASP A 176 -23.90 7.47 28.26
CA ASP A 176 -24.62 7.56 29.55
C ASP A 176 -24.96 9.00 30.02
N ILE A 177 -24.53 10.06 29.32
CA ILE A 177 -24.57 11.45 29.83
C ILE A 177 -25.27 12.41 28.86
N TYR A 178 -26.46 12.09 28.35
CA TYR A 178 -27.23 13.05 27.53
C TYR A 178 -28.72 13.07 27.87
N ASP A 179 -29.22 14.23 28.31
CA ASP A 179 -30.63 14.54 28.60
C ASP A 179 -31.38 15.04 27.33
N GLY A 180 -30.89 14.67 26.14
CA GLY A 180 -31.42 15.11 24.85
C GLY A 180 -31.73 13.95 23.91
N GLU A 181 -32.40 14.24 22.78
CA GLU A 181 -32.73 13.21 21.78
C GLU A 181 -31.46 12.57 21.20
N VAL A 182 -31.29 11.27 21.48
CA VAL A 182 -30.15 10.44 21.05
C VAL A 182 -29.94 10.50 19.53
N ASP A 183 -31.04 10.53 18.77
CA ASP A 183 -31.04 10.58 17.29
C ASP A 183 -30.53 11.91 16.70
N LYS A 184 -30.30 12.94 17.53
CA LYS A 184 -29.74 14.23 17.10
C LYS A 184 -28.25 14.37 17.38
N THR A 185 -27.60 13.32 17.89
CA THR A 185 -26.18 13.35 18.27
C THR A 185 -25.33 12.45 17.38
N LEU A 186 -24.09 12.88 17.13
CA LEU A 186 -23.11 12.06 16.42
C LEU A 186 -22.43 11.09 17.39
N PRO A 187 -21.94 9.93 16.91
CA PRO A 187 -21.11 9.05 17.70
C PRO A 187 -19.89 9.81 18.25
N SER A 188 -19.60 9.61 19.53
CA SER A 188 -18.44 10.18 20.20
C SER A 188 -17.52 9.07 20.69
N LYS A 189 -16.26 9.40 20.93
CA LYS A 189 -15.27 8.49 21.52
C LYS A 189 -14.99 8.90 22.96
N TYR A 190 -14.97 7.93 23.86
CA TYR A 190 -14.36 8.10 25.18
C TYR A 190 -12.86 7.81 25.03
N ILE A 191 -12.01 8.78 25.41
CA ILE A 191 -10.56 8.60 25.47
C ILE A 191 -10.20 7.99 26.82
#